data_AF-A0A2M8A834-F1
#
_entry.id   AF-A0A2M8A834-F1
#
_cell.length_a   1.000
_cell.length_b   1.000
_cell.length_c   1.000
_cell.angle_alpha   90.00
_cell.angle_beta   90.00
_cell.angle_gamma   90.00
#
_symmetry.space_group_name_H-M   'P 1'
#
loop_
_entity.id
_entity.type
_entity.pdbx_description
1 polymer ?
#
loop_
_entity_poly.entity_id
_entity_poly.type
_entity_poly.pdbx_seq_one_letter_code
_entity_poly.pdbx_strand_id
1 'polypeptide(L)'
;METIVDKSGYLFELGEIYKFKDLIEITDKAIIKEIIVDGDEQSMAYYNEFIKLVAMEAAHELNKTEFRNLKNTLIANMKKHLQSK
;
A
#
# COMPACT_ATOMS: atom_id res chain seq x y z
N MET A 1 -18.11 -21.70 -5.67
CA MET A 1 -18.40 -20.59 -4.75
C MET A 1 -17.18 -19.69 -4.77
N GLU A 2 -17.26 -18.54 -5.44
CA GLU A 2 -16.23 -17.50 -5.26
C GLU A 2 -16.35 -17.03 -3.81
N THR A 3 -15.29 -17.25 -3.03
CA THR A 3 -15.17 -16.66 -1.71
C THR A 3 -15.00 -15.16 -1.92
N ILE A 4 -16.08 -14.39 -1.79
CA ILE A 4 -16.00 -12.93 -1.80
C ILE A 4 -15.23 -12.53 -0.54
N VAL A 5 -13.96 -12.19 -0.71
CA VAL A 5 -13.14 -11.69 0.39
C VAL A 5 -13.57 -10.25 0.65
N ASP A 6 -14.13 -9.98 1.83
CA ASP A 6 -14.46 -8.63 2.25
C ASP A 6 -13.16 -7.81 2.44
N LYS A 7 -13.02 -6.75 1.63
CA LYS A 7 -11.86 -5.85 1.66
C LYS A 7 -12.14 -4.51 2.35
N SER A 8 -13.32 -4.33 2.92
CA SER A 8 -13.74 -3.07 3.54
C SER A 8 -12.81 -2.62 4.67
N GLY A 9 -12.32 -3.57 5.49
CA GLY A 9 -11.36 -3.31 6.56
C GLY A 9 -10.03 -2.71 6.07
N TYR A 10 -9.45 -3.27 5.00
CA TYR A 10 -8.20 -2.78 4.42
C TYR A 10 -8.36 -1.38 3.81
N LEU A 11 -9.49 -1.13 3.15
CA LEU A 11 -9.80 0.18 2.59
C LEU A 11 -10.03 1.24 3.67
N PHE A 12 -10.60 0.85 4.81
CA PHE A 12 -10.75 1.71 5.98
C PHE A 12 -9.38 2.04 6.60
N GLU A 13 -8.55 1.04 6.87
CA GLU A 13 -7.18 1.23 7.40
C GLU A 13 -6.37 2.16 6.50
N LEU A 14 -6.39 1.90 5.20
CA LEU A 14 -5.73 2.75 4.22
C LEU A 14 -6.28 4.20 4.26
N GLY A 15 -7.59 4.36 4.47
CA GLY A 15 -8.25 5.65 4.70
C GLY A 15 -7.70 6.42 5.90
N GLU A 16 -7.44 5.72 7.02
CA GLU A 16 -6.83 6.32 8.22
C GLU A 16 -5.39 6.77 7.96
N ILE A 17 -4.59 5.94 7.26
CA ILE A 17 -3.19 6.30 6.96
C ILE A 17 -3.13 7.56 6.08
N TYR A 18 -4.07 7.76 5.16
CA TYR A 18 -4.11 8.98 4.34
C TYR A 18 -4.41 10.27 5.11
N LYS A 19 -4.89 10.20 6.34
CA LYS A 19 -5.08 11.40 7.17
C LYS A 19 -3.75 12.01 7.59
N PHE A 20 -2.66 11.24 7.57
CA PHE A 20 -1.32 11.70 7.84
C PHE A 20 -0.74 12.37 6.58
N LYS A 21 -0.81 13.71 6.54
CA LYS A 21 -0.50 14.56 5.36
C LYS A 21 0.90 14.37 4.74
N ASP A 22 1.79 13.62 5.36
CA ASP A 22 3.19 13.48 4.95
C ASP A 22 3.56 12.06 4.46
N LEU A 23 2.69 11.07 4.62
CA LEU A 23 3.06 9.67 4.38
C LEU A 23 2.82 9.22 2.94
N ILE A 24 1.77 9.70 2.26
CA ILE A 24 1.39 9.14 0.97
C ILE A 24 0.80 10.20 0.05
N GLU A 25 1.17 10.12 -1.22
CA GLU A 25 0.63 11.01 -2.25
C GLU A 25 -0.73 10.50 -2.75
N ILE A 26 -1.57 11.41 -3.27
CA ILE A 26 -2.89 11.07 -3.82
C ILE A 26 -2.79 10.07 -4.99
N THR A 27 -1.70 10.10 -5.75
CA THR A 27 -1.45 9.21 -6.89
C THR A 27 -1.16 7.77 -6.44
N ASP A 28 -0.37 7.59 -5.38
CA ASP A 28 -0.08 6.28 -4.80
C ASP A 28 -1.35 5.60 -4.27
N LYS A 29 -2.34 6.41 -3.86
CA LYS A 29 -3.61 5.93 -3.33
C LYS A 29 -4.45 5.11 -4.30
N ALA A 30 -4.46 5.48 -5.57
CA ALA A 30 -5.18 4.70 -6.56
C ALA A 30 -4.59 3.29 -6.69
N ILE A 31 -3.27 3.20 -6.78
CA ILE A 31 -2.56 1.93 -6.99
C ILE A 31 -2.69 1.03 -5.77
N ILE A 32 -2.52 1.54 -4.55
CA ILE A 32 -2.64 0.72 -3.35
C ILE A 32 -4.08 0.19 -3.20
N LYS A 33 -5.09 0.98 -3.57
CA LYS A 33 -6.48 0.51 -3.61
C LYS A 33 -6.69 -0.60 -4.64
N GLU A 34 -6.16 -0.43 -5.85
CA GLU A 34 -6.25 -1.45 -6.90
C GLU A 34 -5.58 -2.76 -6.45
N ILE A 35 -4.43 -2.69 -5.78
CA ILE A 35 -3.75 -3.84 -5.17
C ILE A 35 -4.64 -4.54 -4.13
N ILE A 36 -5.27 -3.79 -3.21
CA ILE A 36 -6.17 -4.37 -2.20
C ILE A 36 -7.36 -5.09 -2.85
N VAL A 37 -7.93 -4.49 -3.90
CA VAL A 37 -9.07 -5.03 -4.65
C VAL A 37 -8.67 -6.28 -5.43
N ASP A 38 -7.52 -6.24 -6.11
CA ASP A 38 -6.97 -7.36 -6.84
C ASP A 38 -6.76 -8.59 -5.94
N GLY A 39 -6.22 -8.36 -4.74
CA GLY A 39 -6.35 -9.26 -3.61
C GLY A 39 -5.70 -10.64 -3.76
N ASP A 40 -4.94 -10.87 -4.83
CA ASP A 40 -4.11 -12.07 -4.99
C ASP A 40 -2.97 -12.10 -3.96
N GLU A 41 -2.27 -13.23 -3.86
CA GLU A 41 -1.21 -13.42 -2.88
C GLU A 41 -0.09 -12.36 -2.99
N GLN A 42 0.30 -12.01 -4.21
CA GLN A 42 1.35 -11.04 -4.48
C GLN A 42 0.89 -9.60 -4.15
N SER A 43 -0.35 -9.27 -4.51
CA SER A 43 -1.01 -8.02 -4.19
C SER A 43 -1.14 -7.82 -2.68
N MET A 44 -1.57 -8.85 -1.95
CA MET A 44 -1.63 -8.80 -0.48
C MET A 44 -0.24 -8.72 0.15
N ALA A 45 0.78 -9.36 -0.42
CA ALA A 45 2.17 -9.22 0.01
C ALA A 45 2.66 -7.77 -0.14
N TYR A 46 2.39 -7.13 -1.28
CA TYR A 46 2.72 -5.72 -1.51
C TYR A 46 2.01 -4.79 -0.52
N TYR A 47 0.72 -5.03 -0.25
CA TYR A 47 -0.02 -4.24 0.72
C TYR A 47 0.57 -4.37 2.13
N ASN A 48 0.90 -5.59 2.57
CA ASN A 48 1.52 -5.82 3.87
C ASN A 48 2.89 -5.15 3.99
N GLU A 49 3.71 -5.18 2.93
CA GLU A 49 4.99 -4.48 2.88
C GLU A 49 4.80 -2.96 2.99
N PHE A 50 3.77 -2.42 2.33
CA PHE A 50 3.42 -1.01 2.42
C PHE A 50 3.05 -0.61 3.86
N ILE A 51 2.20 -1.40 4.55
CA ILE A 51 1.85 -1.16 5.96
C ILE A 51 3.08 -1.21 6.85
N LYS A 52 4.01 -2.15 6.60
CA LYS A 52 5.28 -2.23 7.34
C LYS A 52 6.12 -0.96 7.16
N LEU A 53 6.26 -0.44 5.95
CA LEU A 53 7.01 0.79 5.70
C LEU A 53 6.39 1.99 6.43
N VAL A 54 5.06 2.09 6.44
CA VAL A 54 4.32 3.13 7.18
C VAL A 54 4.59 3.01 8.68
N ALA A 55 4.54 1.80 9.25
CA ALA A 55 4.81 1.57 10.67
C ALA A 55 6.26 1.93 11.04
N MET A 56 7.23 1.58 10.19
CA MET A 56 8.64 1.92 10.41
C MET A 56 8.90 3.43 10.37
N GLU A 57 8.25 4.18 9.47
CA GLU A 57 8.36 5.65 9.46
C GLU A 57 7.70 6.26 10.71
N ALA A 58 6.50 5.79 11.07
CA ALA A 58 5.78 6.27 12.25
C ALA A 58 6.52 5.98 13.56
N ALA A 59 7.29 4.88 13.62
CA ALA A 59 8.18 4.53 14.73
C ALA A 59 9.55 5.24 14.67
N HIS A 60 9.78 6.11 13.68
CA HIS A 60 11.05 6.78 13.40
C HIS A 60 12.24 5.82 13.15
N GLU A 61 11.96 4.57 12.75
CA GLU A 61 12.97 3.61 12.30
C GLU A 61 13.46 3.91 10.88
N LEU A 62 12.61 4.57 10.07
CA LEU A 62 12.98 5.14 8.78
C LEU A 62 12.88 6.65 8.84
N ASN A 63 13.85 7.35 8.25
CA ASN A 63 13.68 8.78 7.99
C ASN A 63 12.78 9.01 6.76
N LYS A 64 12.27 10.24 6.61
CA LYS A 64 11.35 10.63 5.52
C LYS A 64 11.88 10.31 4.12
N THR A 65 13.20 10.43 3.91
CA THR A 65 13.84 10.16 2.61
C THR A 65 13.90 8.67 2.32
N GLU A 66 14.32 7.87 3.30
CA GLU A 66 14.38 6.40 3.19
C GLU A 66 12.99 5.83 2.94
N PHE A 67 12.01 6.24 3.75
CA PHE A 67 10.63 5.83 3.58
C PHE A 67 10.10 6.19 2.19
N ARG A 68 10.32 7.42 1.71
CA ARG A 68 9.90 7.86 0.37
C ARG A 68 10.51 6.97 -0.73
N ASN A 69 11.80 6.65 -0.65
CA ASN A 69 12.49 5.85 -1.66
C ASN A 69 11.98 4.40 -1.69
N LEU A 70 11.81 3.78 -0.53
CA LEU A 70 11.28 2.42 -0.40
C LEU A 70 9.83 2.35 -0.88
N LYS A 71 8.98 3.28 -0.41
CA LYS A 71 7.59 3.40 -0.84
C LYS A 71 7.49 3.58 -2.37
N ASN A 72 8.27 4.49 -2.95
CA ASN A 72 8.22 4.72 -4.40
C ASN A 72 8.62 3.48 -5.21
N THR A 73 9.62 2.74 -4.74
CA THR A 73 10.03 1.46 -5.34
C THR A 73 8.90 0.44 -5.26
N LEU A 74 8.29 0.31 -4.09
CA LEU A 74 7.16 -0.61 -3.86
C LEU A 74 5.97 -0.26 -4.76
N ILE A 75 5.60 1.01 -4.85
CA ILE A 75 4.51 1.48 -5.73
C ILE A 75 4.83 1.20 -7.21
N ALA A 76 6.08 1.37 -7.63
CA ALA A 76 6.48 1.02 -9.00
C ALA A 76 6.32 -0.49 -9.28
N ASN A 77 6.64 -1.34 -8.31
CA ASN A 77 6.45 -2.80 -8.43
C ASN A 77 4.97 -3.18 -8.45
N MET A 78 4.14 -2.56 -7.59
CA MET A 78 2.68 -2.72 -7.61
C MET A 78 2.09 -2.36 -8.98
N LYS A 79 2.49 -1.21 -9.55
CA LYS A 79 2.06 -0.81 -10.91
C LYS A 79 2.41 -1.85 -11.95
N LYS A 80 3.65 -2.36 -11.94
CA LYS A 80 4.10 -3.38 -12.89
C LYS A 80 3.30 -4.68 -12.75
N HIS A 81 3.01 -5.10 -11.53
CA HIS A 81 2.19 -6.27 -11.25
C HIS A 81 0.79 -6.13 -11.86
N LEU A 82 0.11 -5.02 -11.59
CA LEU A 82 -1.22 -4.73 -12.14
C LEU A 82 -1.23 -4.66 -13.68
N GLN A 83 -0.14 -4.18 -14.29
CA GLN A 83 0.00 -4.10 -15.76
C GLN A 83 0.40 -5.42 -16.42
N SER A 84 0.92 -6.38 -15.66
CA SER A 84 1.40 -7.67 -16.19
C SER A 84 0.31 -8.75 -16.16
N LYS A 85 -0.90 -8.39 -15.72
CA LYS A 85 -2.11 -9.21 -15.79
C LYS A 85 -2.87 -8.94 -17.08
#